data_AF-A0A8J7BDQ5-F1
#
_entry.id   AF-A0A8J7BDQ5-F1
#
_cell.length_a   1.000
_cell.length_b   1.000
_cell.length_c   1.000
_cell.angle_alpha   90.00
_cell.angle_beta   90.00
_cell.angle_gamma   90.00
#
_symmetry.space_group_name_H-M   'P 1'
#
loop_
_entity.id
_entity.type
_entity.pdbx_description
1 polymer ?
#
loop_
_entity_poly.entity_id
_entity_poly.type
_entity_poly.pdbx_seq_one_letter_code
_entity_poly.pdbx_strand_id
1 'polypeptide(L)'
;MLFGPDGRLYVTTQGSVAVKGMPVFGQPSIILSYDIATKAKTVFAEQSEPSPDSRGFVSFLGMAMDPLSGELLVSDFANGIRRYDFLTGTLLGELSTNYTGSVPSSSFIGSLAFAPNGDLFTVGFDIVSEIGSILKYDGPTKERSLLADANPKLQRPIGILYAAQPVPEPFALGGLAIAAGGLMLSRRR
;
A
#
# COMPACT_ATOMS: atom_id res chain seq x y z
N MET A 1 -1.71 5.95 6.95
CA MET A 1 -1.15 7.16 7.60
C MET A 1 0.37 7.13 7.50
N LEU A 2 1.04 8.28 7.49
CA LEU A 2 2.50 8.37 7.54
C LEU A 2 2.95 9.71 8.15
N PHE A 3 4.19 9.77 8.62
CA PHE A 3 4.85 11.04 8.93
C PHE A 3 5.52 11.58 7.67
N GLY A 4 5.19 12.81 7.30
CA GLY A 4 5.83 13.50 6.19
C GLY A 4 7.24 13.99 6.55
N PRO A 5 8.07 14.31 5.55
CA PRO A 5 9.40 14.91 5.76
C PRO A 5 9.36 16.27 6.47
N ASP A 6 8.19 16.94 6.50
CA ASP A 6 7.93 18.17 7.24
C ASP A 6 7.57 17.94 8.72
N GLY A 7 7.58 16.69 9.18
CA GLY A 7 7.26 16.31 10.56
C GLY A 7 5.78 16.27 10.89
N ARG A 8 4.88 16.48 9.91
CA ARG A 8 3.43 16.40 10.10
C ARG A 8 2.94 14.96 9.94
N LEU A 9 1.82 14.63 10.59
CA LEU A 9 1.14 13.35 10.40
C LEU A 9 0.08 13.48 9.33
N TYR A 10 0.17 12.64 8.30
CA TYR A 10 -0.79 12.56 7.22
C TYR A 10 -1.71 11.36 7.42
N VAL A 11 -3.02 11.57 7.29
CA VAL A 11 -4.05 10.56 7.49
C VAL A 11 -5.04 10.59 6.33
N THR A 12 -5.26 9.43 5.71
CA THR A 12 -6.35 9.22 4.77
C THR A 12 -7.65 8.98 5.53
N THR A 13 -8.72 9.55 5.02
CA THR A 13 -10.08 9.17 5.41
C THR A 13 -10.61 8.20 4.37
N GLN A 14 -11.30 7.15 4.80
CA GLN A 14 -11.83 6.13 3.91
C GLN A 14 -13.07 6.61 3.13
N GLY A 15 -13.55 7.84 3.38
CA GLY A 15 -14.67 8.44 2.67
C GLY A 15 -15.93 7.59 2.76
N SER A 16 -16.21 6.84 1.69
CA SER A 16 -17.37 5.97 1.59
C SER A 16 -17.10 4.52 1.98
N VAL A 17 -17.85 4.00 2.96
CA VAL A 17 -17.88 2.56 3.27
C VAL A 17 -18.73 1.86 2.23
N ALA A 18 -18.15 0.93 1.47
CA ALA A 18 -18.89 0.12 0.52
C ALA A 18 -19.43 -1.15 1.19
N VAL A 19 -20.75 -1.36 1.19
CA VAL A 19 -21.36 -2.65 1.53
C VAL A 19 -21.72 -3.35 0.22
N LYS A 20 -21.14 -4.53 -0.02
CA LYS A 20 -21.26 -5.27 -1.29
C LYS A 20 -20.86 -4.45 -2.53
N GLY A 21 -19.87 -3.57 -2.38
CA GLY A 21 -19.38 -2.72 -3.47
C GLY A 21 -20.24 -1.49 -3.79
N MET A 22 -21.24 -1.17 -2.94
CA MET A 22 -22.06 0.03 -3.06
C MET A 22 -21.81 0.99 -1.88
N PRO A 23 -21.57 2.29 -2.11
CA PRO A 23 -21.36 3.25 -1.03
C PRO A 23 -22.63 3.42 -0.18
N VAL A 24 -22.56 3.13 1.12
CA VAL A 24 -23.69 3.25 2.07
C VAL A 24 -23.55 4.42 3.04
N PHE A 25 -22.38 5.04 3.10
CA PHE A 25 -22.09 6.27 3.86
C PHE A 25 -21.25 7.17 2.95
N GLY A 26 -21.61 8.44 2.79
CA GLY A 26 -20.96 9.34 1.83
C GLY A 26 -20.27 10.50 2.52
N GLN A 27 -19.00 10.34 2.87
CA GLN A 27 -18.10 11.46 3.12
C GLN A 27 -16.99 11.45 2.06
N PRO A 28 -16.44 12.61 1.69
CA PRO A 28 -15.33 12.65 0.76
C PRO A 28 -14.12 11.93 1.36
N SER A 29 -13.45 11.12 0.55
CA SER A 29 -12.13 10.58 0.89
C SER A 29 -11.08 11.68 0.70
N ILE A 30 -10.61 12.24 1.79
CA ILE A 30 -9.61 13.31 1.84
C ILE A 30 -8.32 12.85 2.52
N ILE A 31 -7.26 13.61 2.30
CA ILE A 31 -6.00 13.53 3.06
C ILE A 31 -5.97 14.69 4.05
N LEU A 32 -5.83 14.37 5.33
CA LEU A 32 -5.66 15.34 6.40
C LEU A 32 -4.18 15.41 6.80
N SER A 33 -3.67 16.60 7.09
CA SER A 33 -2.40 16.79 7.77
C SER A 33 -2.62 17.31 9.19
N TYR A 34 -1.84 16.79 10.14
CA TYR A 34 -1.86 17.19 11.54
C TYR A 34 -0.49 17.69 11.95
N ASP A 35 -0.48 18.88 12.52
CA ASP A 35 0.64 19.36 13.30
C ASP A 35 0.65 18.61 14.64
N ILE A 36 1.69 17.84 14.94
CA ILE A 36 1.70 17.01 16.15
C ILE A 36 1.86 17.85 17.42
N ALA A 37 2.60 18.96 17.35
CA ALA A 37 2.86 19.80 18.51
C ALA A 37 1.61 20.59 18.92
N THR A 38 0.94 21.21 17.95
CA THR A 38 -0.22 22.08 18.15
C THR A 38 -1.56 21.37 18.02
N LYS A 39 -1.58 20.16 17.45
CA LYS A 39 -2.79 19.38 17.10
C LYS A 39 -3.65 20.03 16.02
N ALA A 40 -3.16 21.08 15.36
CA ALA A 40 -3.87 21.76 14.28
C ALA A 40 -4.02 20.83 13.07
N LYS A 41 -5.23 20.80 12.49
CA LYS A 41 -5.56 20.00 11.31
C LYS A 41 -5.75 20.87 10.07
N THR A 42 -5.33 20.37 8.92
CA THR A 42 -5.66 20.95 7.61
C THR A 42 -6.05 19.87 6.63
N VAL A 43 -6.89 20.20 5.65
CA VAL A 43 -7.10 19.33 4.49
C VAL A 43 -5.89 19.53 3.57
N PHE A 44 -5.13 18.47 3.35
CA PHE A 44 -3.97 18.47 2.47
C PHE A 44 -4.39 18.25 1.02
N ALA A 45 -5.32 17.31 0.79
CA ALA A 45 -5.89 17.07 -0.53
C ALA A 45 -7.36 16.68 -0.40
N GLU A 46 -8.18 17.29 -1.25
CA GLU A 46 -9.60 16.97 -1.40
C GLU A 46 -9.78 15.68 -2.21
N GLN A 47 -10.99 15.11 -2.14
CA GLN A 47 -11.36 13.97 -2.97
C GLN A 47 -11.32 14.34 -4.46
N SER A 48 -10.64 13.55 -5.27
CA SER A 48 -10.69 13.63 -6.74
C SER A 48 -11.84 12.81 -7.32
N GLU A 49 -12.10 12.92 -8.61
CA GLU A 49 -13.08 12.05 -9.28
C GLU A 49 -12.72 10.56 -9.12
N PRO A 50 -13.73 9.66 -9.03
CA PRO A 50 -13.51 8.22 -9.03
C PRO A 50 -12.69 7.78 -10.24
N SER A 51 -11.81 6.79 -10.05
CA SER A 51 -11.07 6.20 -11.16
C SER A 51 -12.06 5.63 -12.19
N PRO A 52 -11.81 5.76 -13.51
CA PRO A 52 -12.65 5.13 -14.54
C PRO A 52 -12.76 3.60 -14.39
N ASP A 53 -11.74 2.97 -13.80
CA ASP A 53 -11.71 1.54 -13.51
C ASP A 53 -12.48 1.17 -12.24
N SER A 54 -12.90 2.15 -11.43
CA SER A 54 -13.59 1.94 -10.16
C SER A 54 -15.08 1.70 -10.32
N ARG A 55 -15.74 1.35 -9.20
CA ARG A 55 -17.20 1.20 -9.11
C ARG A 55 -17.93 2.51 -8.81
N GLY A 56 -17.34 3.65 -9.15
CA GLY A 56 -17.95 4.98 -9.00
C GLY A 56 -17.83 5.57 -7.59
N PHE A 57 -16.82 5.17 -6.82
CA PHE A 57 -16.52 5.77 -5.50
C PHE A 57 -15.01 5.87 -5.28
N VAL A 58 -14.62 6.69 -4.30
CA VAL A 58 -13.23 6.86 -3.84
C VAL A 58 -13.15 6.46 -2.38
N SER A 59 -12.12 5.70 -2.02
CA SER A 59 -11.87 5.27 -0.64
C SER A 59 -10.37 5.14 -0.39
N PHE A 60 -9.73 6.23 0.05
CA PHE A 60 -8.30 6.23 0.35
C PHE A 60 -7.94 5.32 1.53
N LEU A 61 -6.89 4.52 1.38
CA LEU A 61 -6.42 3.56 2.38
C LEU A 61 -4.94 3.75 2.72
N GLY A 62 -4.06 3.26 1.86
CA GLY A 62 -2.62 3.27 2.04
C GLY A 62 -2.02 4.58 1.57
N MET A 63 -0.89 4.96 2.18
CA MET A 63 -0.06 6.06 1.72
C MET A 63 1.41 5.67 1.78
N ALA A 64 2.20 6.12 0.81
CA ALA A 64 3.64 6.00 0.84
C ALA A 64 4.30 7.16 0.09
N MET A 65 5.48 7.56 0.53
CA MET A 65 6.31 8.55 -0.16
C MET A 65 7.20 7.85 -1.17
N ASP A 66 7.20 8.31 -2.41
CA ASP A 66 8.15 7.83 -3.43
C ASP A 66 9.57 8.30 -3.05
N PRO A 67 10.52 7.37 -2.83
CA PRO A 67 11.86 7.73 -2.41
C PRO A 67 12.69 8.43 -3.50
N LEU A 68 12.27 8.35 -4.78
CA LEU A 68 12.98 8.96 -5.90
C LEU A 68 12.46 10.36 -6.24
N SER A 69 11.13 10.53 -6.25
CA SER A 69 10.50 11.80 -6.65
C SER A 69 10.04 12.66 -5.48
N GLY A 70 9.84 12.09 -4.30
CA GLY A 70 9.22 12.78 -3.16
C GLY A 70 7.71 12.98 -3.32
N GLU A 71 7.07 12.36 -4.32
CA GLU A 71 5.62 12.37 -4.46
C GLU A 71 4.93 11.56 -3.36
N LEU A 72 3.74 11.99 -2.96
CA LEU A 72 2.87 11.22 -2.09
C LEU A 72 1.96 10.32 -2.93
N LEU A 73 2.07 9.01 -2.76
CA LEU A 73 1.17 8.06 -3.38
C LEU A 73 0.12 7.59 -2.39
N VAL A 74 -1.13 7.53 -2.85
CA VAL A 74 -2.28 7.12 -2.04
C VAL A 74 -3.06 6.04 -2.78
N SER A 75 -3.26 4.88 -2.14
CA SER A 75 -4.12 3.86 -2.73
C SER A 75 -5.58 4.23 -2.53
N ASP A 76 -6.32 4.15 -3.63
CA ASP A 76 -7.77 4.18 -3.64
C ASP A 76 -8.27 2.73 -3.64
N PHE A 77 -8.88 2.31 -2.53
CA PHE A 77 -9.44 0.96 -2.37
C PHE A 77 -10.31 0.55 -3.55
N ALA A 78 -11.04 1.52 -4.12
CA ALA A 78 -11.99 1.33 -5.20
C ALA A 78 -11.34 1.12 -6.57
N ASN A 79 -10.03 1.37 -6.70
CA ASN A 79 -9.09 1.25 -7.83
C ASN A 79 -8.30 2.54 -8.04
N GLY A 80 -7.04 2.39 -8.45
CA GLY A 80 -6.12 3.47 -8.74
C GLY A 80 -5.16 3.77 -7.61
N ILE A 81 -3.96 4.25 -7.95
CA ILE A 81 -3.03 4.86 -7.02
C ILE A 81 -2.86 6.31 -7.41
N ARG A 82 -3.33 7.22 -6.57
CA ARG A 82 -3.27 8.66 -6.80
C ARG A 82 -1.88 9.18 -6.45
N ARG A 83 -1.33 10.04 -7.29
CA ARG A 83 -0.01 10.68 -7.12
C ARG A 83 -0.22 12.15 -6.82
N TYR A 84 0.30 12.62 -5.70
CA TYR A 84 0.21 14.01 -5.29
C TYR A 84 1.60 14.63 -5.20
N ASP A 85 1.70 15.88 -5.63
CA ASP A 85 2.82 16.74 -5.27
C ASP A 85 2.77 16.97 -3.77
N PHE A 86 3.81 16.56 -3.05
CA PHE A 86 3.80 16.59 -1.59
C PHE A 86 3.84 18.01 -1.03
N LEU A 87 4.41 18.97 -1.76
CA LEU A 87 4.57 20.34 -1.28
C LEU A 87 3.25 21.13 -1.37
N THR A 88 2.44 20.83 -2.37
CA THR A 88 1.23 21.60 -2.69
C THR A 88 -0.07 20.84 -2.45
N GLY A 89 -0.03 19.51 -2.35
CA GLY A 89 -1.24 18.66 -2.30
C GLY A 89 -1.95 18.54 -3.64
N THR A 90 -1.32 18.98 -4.73
CA THR A 90 -1.90 18.92 -6.09
C THR A 90 -1.88 17.49 -6.61
N LEU A 91 -3.01 17.01 -7.16
CA LEU A 91 -3.06 15.73 -7.86
C LEU A 91 -2.26 15.82 -9.17
N LEU A 92 -1.22 15.01 -9.29
CA LEU A 92 -0.38 14.90 -10.48
C LEU A 92 -0.91 13.87 -11.48
N GLY A 93 -1.59 12.84 -10.99
CA GLY A 93 -2.17 11.80 -11.84
C GLY A 93 -2.50 10.53 -11.07
N GLU A 94 -2.72 9.45 -11.81
CA GLU A 94 -3.10 8.15 -11.28
C GLU A 94 -2.33 7.02 -11.99
N LEU A 95 -1.95 5.99 -11.22
CA LEU A 95 -1.50 4.71 -11.78
C LEU A 95 -2.69 3.74 -11.76
N SER A 96 -3.03 3.15 -12.91
CA SER A 96 -4.10 2.15 -12.97
C SER A 96 -3.69 0.88 -12.23
N THR A 97 -4.60 0.38 -11.40
CA THR A 97 -4.46 -0.91 -10.69
C THR A 97 -5.28 -2.02 -11.33
N ASN A 98 -5.99 -1.73 -12.42
CA ASN A 98 -6.84 -2.70 -13.09
C ASN A 98 -6.01 -3.71 -13.89
N TYR A 99 -5.65 -4.83 -13.23
CA TYR A 99 -5.01 -5.98 -13.88
C TYR A 99 -6.02 -7.03 -14.36
N THR A 100 -7.31 -6.84 -14.08
CA THR A 100 -8.37 -7.81 -14.37
C THR A 100 -8.88 -7.73 -15.81
N GLY A 101 -8.58 -6.64 -16.52
CA GLY A 101 -9.04 -6.41 -17.90
C GLY A 101 -10.53 -6.10 -18.03
N SER A 102 -11.24 -5.89 -16.90
CA SER A 102 -12.66 -5.56 -16.85
C SER A 102 -12.88 -4.14 -16.33
N VAL A 103 -13.96 -3.48 -16.75
CA VAL A 103 -14.35 -2.15 -16.27
C VAL A 103 -15.84 -2.19 -15.87
N PRO A 104 -16.19 -1.96 -14.59
CA PRO A 104 -15.28 -1.72 -13.46
C PRO A 104 -14.42 -2.96 -13.13
N SER A 105 -13.22 -2.73 -12.62
CA SER A 105 -12.30 -3.76 -12.18
C SER A 105 -12.94 -4.66 -11.11
N SER A 106 -12.65 -5.96 -11.17
CA SER A 106 -13.07 -6.93 -10.14
C SER A 106 -12.11 -7.00 -8.95
N SER A 107 -11.06 -6.19 -8.91
CA SER A 107 -10.11 -6.16 -7.79
C SER A 107 -10.23 -4.87 -6.99
N PHE A 108 -10.16 -4.99 -5.67
CA PHE A 108 -9.81 -3.88 -4.78
C PHE A 108 -8.34 -3.95 -4.40
N ILE A 109 -7.78 -2.83 -3.94
CA ILE A 109 -6.38 -2.73 -3.53
C ILE A 109 -6.22 -2.28 -2.08
N GLY A 110 -5.06 -2.55 -1.49
CA GLY A 110 -4.72 -2.24 -0.11
C GLY A 110 -3.56 -1.26 0.02
N SER A 111 -2.71 -1.52 1.01
CA SER A 111 -1.57 -0.66 1.35
C SER A 111 -0.51 -0.60 0.25
N LEU A 112 0.33 0.43 0.33
CA LEU A 112 1.45 0.69 -0.57
C LEU A 112 2.77 0.46 0.17
N ALA A 113 3.79 -0.04 -0.53
CA ALA A 113 5.15 -0.10 -0.04
C ALA A 113 6.15 0.21 -1.17
N PHE A 114 7.16 1.01 -0.87
CA PHE A 114 8.27 1.27 -1.78
C PHE A 114 9.51 0.46 -1.38
N ALA A 115 10.22 -0.04 -2.38
CA ALA A 115 11.61 -0.44 -2.24
C ALA A 115 12.55 0.78 -2.44
N PRO A 116 13.80 0.73 -1.94
CA PRO A 116 14.76 1.82 -2.10
C PRO A 116 15.09 2.20 -3.54
N ASN A 117 14.90 1.28 -4.49
CA ASN A 117 15.09 1.51 -5.93
C ASN A 117 13.90 2.23 -6.59
N GLY A 118 12.87 2.61 -5.82
CA GLY A 118 11.66 3.26 -6.31
C GLY A 118 10.57 2.32 -6.80
N ASP A 119 10.80 0.99 -6.81
CA ASP A 119 9.73 0.04 -7.12
C ASP A 119 8.61 0.16 -6.10
N LEU A 120 7.37 0.27 -6.60
CA LEU A 120 6.17 0.35 -5.78
C LEU A 120 5.45 -0.99 -5.80
N PHE A 121 4.99 -1.42 -4.63
CA PHE A 121 4.18 -2.61 -4.45
C PHE A 121 2.84 -2.25 -3.84
N THR A 122 1.78 -2.90 -4.32
CA THR A 122 0.46 -2.86 -3.68
C THR A 122 -0.14 -4.25 -3.69
N VAL A 123 -0.93 -4.54 -2.67
CA VAL A 123 -1.73 -5.76 -2.61
C VAL A 123 -3.11 -5.51 -3.18
N GLY A 124 -3.69 -6.52 -3.80
CA GLY A 124 -5.08 -6.50 -4.24
C GLY A 124 -5.77 -7.82 -3.97
N PHE A 125 -7.09 -7.84 -4.13
CA PHE A 125 -7.88 -9.06 -4.11
C PHE A 125 -9.10 -8.94 -4.99
N ASP A 126 -9.47 -10.05 -5.60
CA ASP A 126 -10.73 -10.19 -6.31
C ASP A 126 -11.91 -10.10 -5.33
N ILE A 127 -12.88 -9.26 -5.64
CA ILE A 127 -13.98 -8.92 -4.72
C ILE A 127 -14.98 -10.08 -4.48
N VAL A 128 -14.95 -11.14 -5.29
CA VAL A 128 -15.87 -12.27 -5.19
C VAL A 128 -15.19 -13.45 -4.51
N SER A 129 -14.04 -13.85 -5.03
CA SER A 129 -13.27 -15.00 -4.54
C SER A 129 -12.38 -14.67 -3.35
N GLU A 130 -12.12 -13.38 -3.10
CA GLU A 130 -11.17 -12.87 -2.11
C GLU A 130 -9.72 -13.34 -2.33
N ILE A 131 -9.42 -13.94 -3.48
CA ILE A 131 -8.07 -14.36 -3.84
C ILE A 131 -7.23 -13.13 -4.16
N GLY A 132 -6.08 -13.08 -3.52
CA GLY A 132 -5.18 -11.93 -3.54
C GLY A 132 -4.13 -11.99 -4.63
N SER A 133 -3.62 -10.81 -4.94
CA SER A 133 -2.51 -10.55 -5.86
C SER A 133 -1.55 -9.52 -5.26
N ILE A 134 -0.34 -9.47 -5.82
CA ILE A 134 0.63 -8.41 -5.54
C ILE A 134 1.02 -7.77 -6.86
N LEU A 135 0.73 -6.49 -7.00
CA LEU A 135 1.15 -5.67 -8.13
C LEU A 135 2.51 -5.02 -7.83
N LYS A 136 3.36 -4.95 -8.85
CA LYS A 136 4.61 -4.19 -8.86
C LYS A 136 4.53 -3.11 -9.92
N TYR A 137 5.02 -1.92 -9.60
CA TYR A 137 5.29 -0.85 -10.57
C TYR A 137 6.78 -0.59 -10.57
N ASP A 138 7.38 -0.56 -11.76
CA ASP A 138 8.78 -0.22 -11.95
C ASP A 138 9.06 1.21 -11.48
N GLY A 139 10.15 1.42 -10.73
CA GLY A 139 10.46 2.73 -10.17
C GLY A 139 10.60 3.84 -11.21
N PRO A 140 11.48 3.67 -12.22
CA PRO A 140 11.66 4.63 -13.32
C PRO A 140 10.45 4.81 -14.25
N THR A 141 9.86 3.72 -14.75
CA THR A 141 8.85 3.82 -15.82
C THR A 141 7.41 3.85 -15.30
N LYS A 142 7.20 3.43 -14.05
CA LYS A 142 5.88 3.13 -13.47
C LYS A 142 5.09 2.08 -14.27
N GLU A 143 5.75 1.27 -15.09
CA GLU A 143 5.13 0.13 -15.75
C GLU A 143 4.71 -0.93 -14.73
N ARG A 144 3.48 -1.44 -14.90
CA ARG A 144 2.86 -2.38 -13.97
C ARG A 144 3.10 -3.83 -14.39
N SER A 145 3.38 -4.68 -13.42
CA SER A 145 3.44 -6.15 -13.55
C SER A 145 2.83 -6.85 -12.33
N LEU A 146 2.55 -8.15 -12.45
CA LEU A 146 2.15 -8.99 -11.32
C LEU A 146 3.40 -9.64 -10.72
N LEU A 147 3.69 -9.32 -9.46
CA LEU A 147 4.72 -10.02 -8.69
C LEU A 147 4.19 -11.38 -8.20
N ALA A 148 2.93 -11.40 -7.79
CA ALA A 148 2.21 -12.62 -7.46
C ALA A 148 0.81 -12.53 -8.04
N ASP A 149 0.46 -13.48 -8.90
CA ASP A 149 -0.89 -13.63 -9.44
C ASP A 149 -1.75 -14.50 -8.52
N ALA A 150 -3.07 -14.33 -8.62
CA ALA A 150 -4.16 -15.01 -7.93
C ALA A 150 -3.73 -16.20 -7.05
N ASN A 151 -3.24 -15.89 -5.86
CA ASN A 151 -2.66 -16.90 -4.97
C ASN A 151 -3.69 -17.25 -3.89
N PRO A 152 -4.24 -18.48 -3.87
CA PRO A 152 -5.26 -18.86 -2.89
C PRO A 152 -4.75 -18.87 -1.44
N LYS A 153 -3.43 -18.83 -1.22
CA LYS A 153 -2.83 -18.64 0.11
C LYS A 153 -2.82 -17.17 0.56
N LEU A 154 -3.02 -16.25 -0.37
CA LEU A 154 -3.11 -14.82 -0.12
C LEU A 154 -4.59 -14.43 -0.14
N GLN A 155 -5.32 -14.67 0.95
CA GLN A 155 -6.72 -14.26 1.04
C GLN A 155 -6.84 -12.83 1.54
N ARG A 156 -7.54 -12.00 0.77
CA ARG A 156 -7.94 -10.63 1.10
C ARG A 156 -6.80 -9.77 1.69
N PRO A 157 -5.60 -9.74 1.10
CA PRO A 157 -4.50 -8.93 1.61
C PRO A 157 -4.86 -7.44 1.63
N ILE A 158 -4.57 -6.78 2.75
CA ILE A 158 -4.81 -5.34 2.94
C ILE A 158 -3.53 -4.56 3.24
N GLY A 159 -2.47 -5.25 3.67
CA GLY A 159 -1.22 -4.67 4.12
C GLY A 159 -0.03 -5.24 3.35
N ILE A 160 0.96 -4.40 3.10
CA ILE A 160 2.27 -4.79 2.58
C ILE A 160 3.32 -3.85 3.16
N LEU A 161 4.49 -4.39 3.45
CA LEU A 161 5.65 -3.63 3.91
C LEU A 161 6.87 -4.14 3.15
N TYR A 162 7.77 -3.24 2.80
CA TYR A 162 9.08 -3.60 2.29
C TYR A 162 10.07 -3.68 3.46
N ALA A 163 10.75 -4.81 3.60
CA ALA A 163 11.80 -5.01 4.60
C ALA A 163 13.14 -5.21 3.87
N ALA A 164 14.10 -4.31 4.13
CA ALA A 164 15.44 -4.37 3.52
C ALA A 164 16.32 -5.50 4.11
N GLN A 165 15.86 -6.16 5.19
CA GLN A 165 16.55 -7.29 5.80
C GLN A 165 15.85 -8.58 5.38
N PRO A 166 16.59 -9.66 5.06
CA PRO A 166 15.96 -10.97 4.90
C PRO A 166 15.22 -11.31 6.20
N VAL A 167 13.93 -11.61 6.10
CA VAL A 167 13.17 -12.18 7.23
C VAL A 167 13.89 -13.45 7.63
N PRO A 168 14.43 -13.57 8.87
CA PRO A 168 15.12 -14.78 9.27
C PRO A 168 14.16 -15.96 9.16
N GLU A 169 14.48 -16.93 8.32
CA GLU A 169 13.73 -18.19 8.27
C GLU A 169 13.69 -18.79 9.69
N PRO A 170 12.55 -19.29 10.18
CA PRO A 170 12.41 -19.80 11.55
C PRO A 170 13.45 -20.89 11.89
N PHE A 171 14.01 -21.57 10.89
CA PHE A 171 15.05 -22.58 11.06
C PHE A 171 16.48 -22.01 11.24
N ALA A 172 16.73 -20.75 10.90
CA ALA A 172 18.05 -20.12 11.09
C ALA A 172 18.40 -19.97 12.59
N LEU A 173 17.40 -19.81 13.45
CA LEU A 173 17.58 -19.74 14.90
C LEU A 173 17.88 -21.13 15.53
N GLY A 174 17.35 -22.22 14.95
CA GLY A 174 17.60 -23.58 15.43
C GLY A 174 19.03 -24.07 15.17
N GLY A 175 19.62 -23.69 14.03
CA GLY A 175 20.98 -24.10 13.66
C GLY A 175 22.08 -23.53 14.57
N LEU A 176 21.91 -22.29 15.05
CA LEU A 176 22.86 -21.65 15.97
C LEU A 176 22.89 -22.32 17.35
N ALA A 177 21.75 -22.83 17.84
CA ALA A 177 21.69 -23.53 19.12
C ALA A 177 22.38 -24.91 19.09
N ILE A 178 22.28 -25.64 17.96
CA ILE A 178 22.90 -26.96 17.82
C ILE A 178 24.42 -26.85 17.63
N ALA A 179 24.89 -25.85 16.87
CA ALA A 179 26.32 -25.62 16.66
C ALA A 179 27.05 -25.21 17.96
N ALA A 180 26.41 -24.39 18.80
CA ALA A 180 26.98 -23.99 20.10
C ALA A 180 27.01 -25.16 21.11
N GLY A 181 26.00 -26.03 21.12
CA GLY A 181 25.96 -27.23 21.96
C GLY A 181 26.97 -28.30 21.56
N GLY A 182 27.17 -28.52 20.25
CA GLY A 182 28.12 -29.51 19.73
C GLY A 182 29.59 -29.15 19.99
N LEU A 183 29.94 -27.86 19.96
CA LEU A 183 31.30 -27.40 20.20
C LEU A 183 31.72 -27.45 21.68
N MET A 184 30.78 -27.35 22.61
CA MET A 184 31.07 -27.50 24.05
C MET A 184 31.28 -28.96 24.47
N LEU A 185 30.71 -29.93 23.75
CA LEU A 185 30.84 -31.35 24.06
C LEU A 185 32.13 -31.99 23.50
N SER A 186 32.74 -31.41 22.46
CA SER A 186 33.99 -31.94 21.88
C SER A 186 35.27 -31.48 22.59
N ARG A 187 35.18 -30.49 23.49
CA ARG A 187 36.31 -30.00 24.31
C ARG A 187 36.45 -30.67 25.68
N ARG A 188 35.66 -31.70 25.98
CA ARG A 188 35.68 -32.43 27.27
C ARG A 188 36.03 -33.93 27.14
N ARG A 189 36.88 -34.31 26.20
CA ARG A 189 37.50 -35.65 26.17
C ARG A 189 39.00 -35.54 26.11
#